data_AF-A0A177CI06-F1
#
_entry.id   AF-A0A177CI06-F1
#
_cell.length_a   1.000
_cell.length_b   1.000
_cell.length_c   1.000
_cell.angle_alpha   90.00
_cell.angle_beta   90.00
_cell.angle_gamma   90.00
#
_symmetry.space_group_name_H-M   'P 1'
#
loop_
_entity.id
_entity.type
_entity.pdbx_description
1 polymer ?
#
loop_
_entity_poly.entity_id
_entity_poly.type
_entity_poly.pdbx_seq_one_letter_code
_entity_poly.pdbx_strand_id
1 'polypeptide(L)'
;GLGVAITPKPYDDFEQSPYAGLPSSSIDAAWHYLLEPTTIRVTPGELNRSNQTSVPLPGGGNLDHCLDILRSAALCHGDTTLTTFGWTNKSKPQLNTRPINHKCVDWKQLVVSVEDRVVQREEMEAMVNPNLQ
;
A
#
# COMPACT_ATOMS: atom_id res chain seq x y z
N GLY A 1 2.06 -7.50 -16.42
CA GLY A 1 1.86 -6.83 -15.13
C GLY A 1 2.57 -7.63 -14.06
N LEU A 2 2.89 -7.00 -12.94
CA LEU A 2 3.33 -7.70 -11.73
C LEU A 2 2.27 -8.76 -11.39
N GLY A 3 2.67 -10.03 -11.30
CA GLY A 3 1.77 -11.14 -10.99
C GLY A 3 1.45 -11.15 -9.50
N VAL A 4 0.49 -10.33 -9.09
CA VAL A 4 0.09 -10.19 -7.69
C VAL A 4 -1.12 -11.08 -7.42
N ALA A 5 -1.00 -11.97 -6.44
CA ALA A 5 -2.09 -12.85 -6.04
C ALA A 5 -3.17 -12.09 -5.27
N ILE A 6 -4.43 -12.50 -5.49
CA ILE A 6 -5.58 -12.06 -4.70
C ILE A 6 -5.98 -13.22 -3.81
N THR A 7 -6.07 -12.97 -2.50
CA THR A 7 -6.38 -13.99 -1.50
C THR A 7 -7.62 -13.59 -0.69
N PRO A 8 -8.55 -14.54 -0.42
CA PRO A 8 -9.54 -14.36 0.62
C PRO A 8 -8.85 -14.15 1.97
N LYS A 9 -9.10 -13.02 2.62
CA LYS A 9 -8.59 -12.75 3.96
C LYS A 9 -9.78 -12.64 4.92
N PRO A 10 -9.84 -13.40 6.03
CA PRO A 10 -10.81 -13.14 7.07
C PRO A 10 -10.54 -11.78 7.71
N TYR A 11 -11.57 -11.17 8.28
CA TYR A 11 -11.45 -9.91 9.02
C TYR A 11 -10.30 -9.96 10.04
N ASP A 12 -9.41 -8.97 10.02
CA ASP A 12 -8.39 -8.82 11.07
C ASP A 12 -9.11 -8.49 12.38
N ASP A 13 -8.83 -9.23 13.44
CA ASP A 13 -9.27 -8.83 14.77
C ASP A 13 -8.68 -7.45 15.07
N PHE A 14 -9.53 -6.44 15.20
CA PHE A 14 -9.09 -5.07 15.46
C PHE A 14 -8.26 -4.96 16.74
N GLU A 15 -8.50 -5.83 17.74
CA GLU A 15 -7.70 -5.86 18.96
C GLU A 15 -6.28 -6.40 18.70
N GLN A 16 -6.06 -7.14 17.61
CA GLN A 16 -4.78 -7.73 17.22
C GLN A 16 -4.12 -7.01 16.03
N SER A 17 -4.82 -6.06 15.41
CA SER A 17 -4.30 -5.32 14.25
C SER A 17 -3.16 -4.39 14.67
N PRO A 18 -1.97 -4.46 14.04
CA PRO A 18 -0.86 -3.55 14.33
C PRO A 18 -1.14 -2.12 13.85
N TYR A 19 -2.23 -1.92 13.11
CA TYR A 19 -2.65 -0.64 12.55
C TYR A 19 -3.72 0.07 13.37
N ALA A 20 -4.22 -0.55 14.45
CA ALA A 20 -5.33 -0.06 15.26
C ALA A 20 -4.96 0.09 16.73
N GLY A 21 -5.55 1.08 17.41
CA GLY A 21 -5.31 1.35 18.83
C GLY A 21 -5.12 2.83 19.13
N LEU A 22 -4.70 3.14 20.36
CA LEU A 22 -4.31 4.49 20.73
C LEU A 22 -3.00 4.88 20.01
N PRO A 23 -2.83 6.15 19.60
CA PRO A 23 -1.61 6.61 18.94
C PRO A 23 -0.36 6.17 19.69
N SER A 24 0.58 5.56 18.97
CA SER A 24 1.82 5.02 19.52
C SER A 24 2.86 4.88 18.42
N SER A 25 4.15 4.88 18.81
CA SER A 25 5.25 4.73 17.86
C SER A 25 5.22 3.40 17.08
N SER A 26 4.69 2.33 17.68
CA SER A 26 4.53 1.04 16.99
C SER A 26 3.47 1.10 15.88
N ILE A 27 2.37 1.83 16.11
CA ILE A 27 1.33 2.04 15.10
C ILE A 27 1.88 2.92 13.97
N ASP A 28 2.58 4.00 14.31
CA ASP A 28 3.21 4.87 13.33
C ASP A 28 4.22 4.10 12.46
N ALA A 29 5.03 3.22 13.07
CA ALA A 29 5.97 2.37 12.34
C ALA A 29 5.26 1.35 11.44
N ALA A 30 4.15 0.76 11.89
CA ALA A 30 3.36 -0.16 11.07
C ALA A 30 2.78 0.53 9.83
N TRP A 31 2.20 1.73 10.00
CA TRP A 31 1.73 2.56 8.90
C TRP A 31 2.87 3.04 8.00
N HIS A 32 4.02 3.40 8.58
CA HIS A 32 5.19 3.81 7.81
C HIS A 32 5.68 2.68 6.91
N TYR A 33 5.83 1.46 7.45
CA TYR A 33 6.21 0.28 6.67
C TYR A 33 5.24 -0.01 5.51
N LEU A 34 3.93 0.23 5.72
CA LEU A 34 2.92 0.05 4.68
C LEU A 34 3.06 1.09 3.53
N LEU A 35 3.52 2.30 3.85
CA LEU A 35 3.53 3.44 2.92
C LEU A 35 4.94 3.85 2.46
N GLU A 36 5.99 3.24 2.98
CA GLU A 36 7.38 3.55 2.63
C GLU A 36 7.71 3.27 1.16
N PRO A 37 7.36 2.12 0.54
CA PRO A 37 7.75 1.80 -0.83
C PRO A 37 6.90 2.53 -1.88
N THR A 38 6.65 3.82 -1.67
CA THR A 38 5.77 4.64 -2.51
C THR A 38 6.44 5.22 -3.75
N THR A 39 7.72 4.93 -3.95
CA THR A 39 8.46 5.37 -5.12
C THR A 39 9.26 4.21 -5.69
N ILE A 40 8.98 3.83 -6.94
CA ILE A 40 9.67 2.72 -7.60
C ILE A 40 10.27 3.17 -8.93
N ARG A 41 11.31 2.44 -9.33
CA ARG A 41 11.96 2.54 -10.63
C ARG A 41 11.18 1.73 -11.66
N VAL A 42 10.65 2.41 -12.67
CA VAL A 42 9.93 1.79 -13.79
C VAL A 42 10.78 1.76 -15.06
N THR A 43 10.63 0.69 -15.83
CA THR A 43 11.34 0.53 -17.11
C THR A 43 10.65 1.30 -18.24
N PRO A 44 11.37 1.69 -19.30
CA PRO A 44 10.76 2.30 -20.48
C PRO A 44 9.66 1.41 -21.12
N GLY A 45 9.84 0.09 -21.07
CA GLY A 45 8.84 -0.86 -21.59
C GLY A 45 7.56 -0.93 -20.75
N GLU A 46 7.60 -0.57 -19.46
CA GLU A 46 6.40 -0.45 -18.63
C GLU A 46 5.65 0.85 -18.92
N LEU A 47 6.37 1.97 -19.03
CA LEU A 47 5.79 3.27 -19.42
C LEU A 47 5.13 3.24 -20.80
N ASN A 48 5.77 2.58 -21.77
CA ASN A 48 5.21 2.45 -23.12
C ASN A 48 3.90 1.65 -23.14
N ARG A 49 3.73 0.68 -22.23
CA ARG A 49 2.50 -0.13 -22.14
C ARG A 49 1.32 0.67 -21.57
N SER A 50 1.57 1.67 -20.74
CA SER A 50 0.56 2.58 -20.19
C SER A 50 0.44 3.90 -20.95
N ASN A 51 1.24 4.11 -22.00
CA ASN A 51 1.33 5.37 -22.75
C ASN A 51 1.65 6.57 -21.84
N GLN A 52 2.62 6.39 -20.94
CA GLN A 52 3.06 7.40 -19.97
C GLN A 52 4.54 7.78 -20.16
N THR A 53 4.95 8.90 -19.59
CA THR A 53 6.34 9.34 -19.48
C THR A 53 6.64 9.71 -18.03
N SER A 54 7.91 9.69 -17.63
CA SER A 54 8.31 10.13 -16.30
C SER A 54 9.76 10.63 -16.24
N VAL A 55 10.19 11.08 -15.06
CA VAL A 55 11.52 11.64 -14.80
C VAL A 55 12.57 10.52 -14.83
N PRO A 56 13.62 10.63 -15.68
CA PRO A 56 14.69 9.64 -15.72
C PRO A 56 15.52 9.68 -14.43
N LEU A 57 15.90 8.50 -13.94
CA LEU A 57 16.74 8.35 -12.76
C LEU A 57 18.21 8.10 -13.14
N PRO A 58 19.17 8.60 -12.33
CA PRO A 58 20.55 8.14 -12.41
C PRO A 58 20.62 6.60 -12.33
N GLY A 59 21.47 5.97 -13.14
CA GLY A 59 21.54 4.50 -13.20
C GLY A 59 20.47 3.80 -14.07
N GLY A 60 19.55 4.55 -14.69
CA GLY A 60 18.60 4.07 -15.71
C GLY A 60 17.22 3.70 -15.16
N GLY A 61 16.16 3.86 -15.97
CA GLY A 61 14.76 3.75 -15.51
C GLY A 61 14.18 5.12 -15.17
N ASN A 62 12.90 5.16 -14.77
CA ASN A 62 12.18 6.41 -14.47
C ASN A 62 11.48 6.32 -13.11
N LEU A 63 11.23 7.49 -12.53
CA LEU A 63 10.51 7.68 -11.27
C LEU A 63 9.01 7.38 -11.44
N ASP A 64 8.32 6.81 -10.45
CA ASP A 64 6.85 6.81 -10.42
C ASP A 64 6.31 6.87 -8.98
N HIS A 65 5.14 7.48 -8.78
CA HIS A 65 4.55 7.77 -7.48
C HIS A 65 3.39 6.81 -7.13
N CYS A 66 3.45 6.20 -5.95
CA CYS A 66 2.48 5.21 -5.50
C CYS A 66 1.46 5.75 -4.48
N LEU A 67 1.73 6.82 -3.71
CA LEU A 67 0.83 7.19 -2.60
C LEU A 67 -0.56 7.65 -3.08
N ASP A 68 -0.65 8.45 -4.15
CA ASP A 68 -1.95 8.81 -4.75
C ASP A 68 -2.60 7.63 -5.47
N ILE A 69 -1.81 6.67 -5.96
CA ILE A 69 -2.32 5.42 -6.53
C ILE A 69 -2.95 4.57 -5.42
N LEU A 70 -2.36 4.50 -4.22
CA LEU A 70 -2.94 3.78 -3.08
C LEU A 70 -4.28 4.39 -2.66
N ARG A 71 -4.37 5.73 -2.58
CA ARG A 71 -5.64 6.43 -2.34
C ARG A 71 -6.66 6.14 -3.44
N SER A 72 -6.26 6.25 -4.70
CA SER A 72 -7.13 6.00 -5.86
C SER A 72 -7.61 4.56 -5.89
N ALA A 73 -6.74 3.59 -5.59
CA ALA A 73 -7.09 2.18 -5.48
C ALA A 73 -8.10 1.93 -4.36
N ALA A 74 -7.93 2.55 -3.18
CA ALA A 74 -8.89 2.44 -2.09
C ALA A 74 -10.27 2.99 -2.49
N LEU A 75 -10.33 4.07 -3.27
CA LEU A 75 -11.61 4.61 -3.78
C LEU A 75 -12.22 3.76 -4.89
N CYS A 76 -11.41 3.22 -5.80
CA CYS A 76 -11.88 2.44 -6.94
C CYS A 76 -12.27 1.00 -6.57
N HIS A 77 -11.64 0.43 -5.53
CA HIS A 77 -11.83 -0.97 -5.12
C HIS A 77 -12.48 -1.13 -3.75
N GLY A 78 -12.89 -0.02 -3.11
CA GLY A 78 -13.32 0.04 -1.70
C GLY A 78 -14.10 -1.17 -1.21
N ASP A 79 -13.78 -1.62 0.00
CA ASP A 79 -14.40 -2.82 0.56
C ASP A 79 -15.86 -2.54 0.97
N THR A 80 -16.80 -3.29 0.37
CA THR A 80 -18.25 -3.15 0.60
C THR A 80 -18.81 -4.20 1.55
N THR A 81 -17.95 -5.04 2.13
CA THR A 81 -18.35 -6.02 3.13
C THR A 81 -18.80 -5.33 4.43
N LEU A 82 -19.79 -5.91 5.09
CA LEU A 82 -20.46 -5.29 6.22
C LEU A 82 -20.13 -5.97 7.54
N THR A 83 -19.44 -5.27 8.44
CA THR A 83 -19.27 -5.71 9.84
C THR A 83 -20.47 -5.24 10.65
N THR A 84 -21.11 -6.16 11.38
CA THR A 84 -22.30 -5.86 12.21
C THR A 84 -21.95 -5.85 13.70
N PHE A 85 -22.85 -5.34 14.54
CA PHE A 85 -22.75 -5.44 15.99
C PHE A 85 -23.66 -6.53 16.54
N GLY A 86 -23.22 -7.19 17.61
CA GLY A 86 -23.99 -8.19 18.36
C GLY A 86 -23.89 -7.99 19.87
N TRP A 87 -24.85 -8.58 20.59
CA TRP A 87 -24.85 -8.60 22.04
C TRP A 87 -24.05 -9.80 22.57
N THR A 88 -23.22 -9.56 23.58
CA THR A 88 -22.44 -10.58 24.29
C THR A 88 -22.55 -10.33 25.80
N ASN A 89 -21.85 -11.10 26.64
CA ASN A 89 -21.81 -10.89 28.10
C ASN A 89 -20.92 -9.67 28.51
N LYS A 90 -21.00 -8.58 27.75
CA LYS A 90 -20.31 -7.31 28.00
C LYS A 90 -21.35 -6.18 28.04
N SER A 91 -21.03 -5.09 28.73
CA SER A 91 -21.94 -3.93 28.91
C SER A 91 -22.21 -3.10 27.65
N LYS A 92 -21.52 -3.40 26.55
CA LYS A 92 -21.61 -2.69 25.28
C LYS A 92 -21.73 -3.68 24.11
N PRO A 93 -22.45 -3.32 23.03
CA PRO A 93 -22.46 -4.13 21.82
C PRO A 93 -21.03 -4.36 21.32
N GLN A 94 -20.74 -5.59 20.91
CA GLN A 94 -19.44 -5.98 20.37
C GLN A 94 -19.54 -6.18 18.87
N LEU A 95 -18.42 -6.03 18.16
CA LEU A 95 -18.37 -6.37 16.74
C LEU A 95 -18.65 -7.86 16.55
N ASN A 96 -19.45 -8.17 15.54
CA ASN A 96 -19.72 -9.53 15.11
C ASN A 96 -18.56 -10.00 14.23
N THR A 97 -17.60 -10.69 14.84
CA THR A 97 -16.37 -11.19 14.18
C THR A 97 -16.59 -12.46 13.36
N ARG A 98 -17.83 -12.74 12.93
CA ARG A 98 -18.07 -13.83 11.96
C ARG A 98 -17.12 -13.63 10.77
N PRO A 99 -16.39 -14.67 10.32
CA PRO A 99 -15.45 -14.53 9.23
C PRO A 99 -16.17 -14.04 7.98
N ILE A 100 -15.93 -12.79 7.60
CA ILE A 100 -16.28 -12.25 6.30
C ILE A 100 -14.99 -12.28 5.49
N ASN A 101 -15.07 -12.85 4.29
CA ASN A 101 -13.91 -12.96 3.43
C ASN A 101 -13.80 -11.70 2.56
N HIS A 102 -12.72 -10.96 2.75
CA HIS A 102 -12.33 -9.83 1.91
C HIS A 102 -11.50 -10.34 0.73
N LYS A 103 -11.56 -9.65 -0.41
CA LYS A 103 -10.62 -9.90 -1.52
C LYS A 103 -9.44 -8.96 -1.36
N CYS A 104 -8.35 -9.47 -0.80
CA CYS A 104 -7.16 -8.68 -0.56
C CYS A 104 -6.06 -9.05 -1.56
N VAL A 105 -5.21 -8.08 -1.87
CA VAL A 105 -3.89 -8.34 -2.46
C VAL A 105 -3.01 -9.03 -1.40
N ASP A 106 -2.23 -10.03 -1.79
CA ASP A 106 -1.13 -10.52 -0.96
C ASP A 106 -0.06 -9.42 -0.85
N TRP A 107 -0.14 -8.65 0.23
CA TRP A 107 0.73 -7.49 0.45
C TRP A 107 2.19 -7.90 0.56
N LYS A 108 2.49 -9.04 1.20
CA LYS A 108 3.86 -9.51 1.36
C LYS A 108 4.46 -9.85 -0.01
N GLN A 109 3.70 -10.56 -0.84
CA GLN A 109 4.13 -10.85 -2.20
C GLN A 109 4.33 -9.58 -3.02
N LEU A 110 3.41 -8.61 -2.91
CA LEU A 110 3.52 -7.33 -3.61
C LEU A 110 4.80 -6.60 -3.22
N VAL A 111 5.06 -6.40 -1.93
CA VAL A 111 6.25 -5.69 -1.43
C VAL A 111 7.52 -6.37 -1.93
N VAL A 112 7.65 -7.69 -1.74
CA VAL A 112 8.81 -8.45 -2.22
C VAL A 112 8.99 -8.31 -3.75
N SER A 113 7.90 -8.20 -4.51
CA SER A 113 7.98 -8.09 -5.97
C SER A 113 8.52 -6.74 -6.48
N VAL A 114 8.53 -5.71 -5.64
CA VAL A 114 8.98 -4.35 -5.98
C VAL A 114 10.14 -3.83 -5.14
N GLU A 115 10.53 -4.55 -4.08
CA GLU A 115 11.55 -4.15 -3.10
C GLU A 115 12.86 -3.70 -3.77
N ASP A 116 13.39 -4.48 -4.71
CA ASP A 116 14.63 -4.18 -5.45
C ASP A 116 14.52 -2.96 -6.39
N ARG A 117 13.32 -2.42 -6.57
CA ARG A 117 13.05 -1.28 -7.45
C ARG A 117 12.72 -0.02 -6.67
N VAL A 118 12.64 -0.07 -5.35
CA VAL A 118 12.35 1.10 -4.52
C VAL A 118 13.47 2.13 -4.70
N VAL A 119 13.10 3.35 -5.06
CA VAL A 119 14.05 4.47 -5.16
C VAL A 119 14.28 4.98 -3.74
N GLN A 120 15.55 4.95 -3.31
CA GLN A 120 15.91 5.32 -1.94
C GLN A 120 15.76 6.83 -1.72
N ARG A 121 15.55 7.21 -0.45
CA ARG A 121 15.34 8.61 -0.08
C ARG A 121 16.52 9.49 -0.49
N GLU A 122 17.73 9.01 -0.29
CA GLU A 122 18.97 9.74 -0.59
C GLU A 122 19.12 9.97 -2.11
N GLU A 123 18.70 9.02 -2.94
CA GLU A 123 18.69 9.18 -4.39
C GLU A 123 17.69 10.27 -4.81
N MET A 124 16.50 10.28 -4.20
CA MET A 124 15.49 11.30 -4.42
C MET A 124 15.95 12.69 -3.98
N GLU A 125 16.57 12.81 -2.81
CA GLU A 125 17.10 14.07 -2.27
C GLU A 125 18.24 14.64 -3.12
N ALA A 126 19.00 13.78 -3.79
CA ALA A 126 20.09 14.18 -4.69
C ALA A 126 19.60 14.63 -6.08
N MET A 127 18.30 14.49 -6.42
CA MET A 127 17.79 14.88 -7.73
C MET A 127 17.77 16.40 -7.91
N VAL A 128 18.33 16.87 -9.02
CA VAL A 128 18.33 18.29 -9.41
C VAL A 128 17.55 18.44 -10.71
N ASN A 129 16.63 19.41 -10.77
CA ASN A 129 15.88 19.70 -11.99
C ASN A 129 16.81 20.39 -13.02
N PRO A 130 17.13 19.75 -14.16
CA PRO A 130 18.06 20.31 -15.13
C PRO A 130 17.48 21.49 -15.92
N ASN A 131 16.17 21.77 -15.80
CA ASN A 131 15.49 22.85 -16.53
C ASN A 131 15.42 24.17 -15.75
N LEU A 132 15.84 24.19 -14.49
CA LEU A 132 15.92 25.41 -13.71
C LEU A 132 17.28 26.07 -13.99
N GLN A 133 17.24 27.22 -14.68
CA GLN A 133 18.39 28.12 -14.83
C GLN A 133 18.56 29.00 -13.59
#